data_AF-A0A7J9J999-F1
#
_entry.id   AF-A0A7J9J999-F1
#
_cell.length_a   1.000
_cell.length_b   1.000
_cell.length_c   1.000
_cell.angle_alpha   90.00
_cell.angle_beta   90.00
_cell.angle_gamma   90.00
#
_symmetry.space_group_name_H-M   'P 1'
#
loop_
_entity.id
_entity.type
_entity.pdbx_description
1 polymer ?
#
loop_
_entity_poly.entity_id
_entity_poly.type
_entity_poly.pdbx_seq_one_letter_code
_entity_poly.pdbx_strand_id
1 'polypeptide(L)'
;MSIFKVEIDAIDSKTKEGLDKASELSVNPPPSRLFLSCLETCIDNYNSILESKQKILDVVSVGDADQVSMELSFNMENVFA
;
A
#
# COMPACT_ATOMS: atom_id res chain seq x y z
N MET A 1 5.05 6.60 -22.16
CA MET A 1 4.43 6.10 -20.91
C MET A 1 4.81 4.63 -20.80
N SER A 2 5.49 4.24 -19.72
CA SER A 2 5.92 2.84 -19.50
C SER A 2 4.73 2.04 -18.95
N ILE A 3 4.55 0.78 -19.41
CA ILE A 3 3.54 -0.14 -18.85
C ILE A 3 3.73 -0.26 -17.34
N PHE A 4 4.99 -0.37 -16.88
CA PHE A 4 5.31 -0.49 -15.46
C PHE A 4 4.79 0.72 -14.66
N LYS A 5 4.93 1.94 -15.19
CA LYS A 5 4.41 3.15 -14.51
C LYS A 5 2.88 3.11 -14.38
N VAL A 6 2.17 2.60 -15.38
CA VAL A 6 0.71 2.44 -15.35
C VAL A 6 0.29 1.47 -14.24
N GLU A 7 1.02 0.36 -14.08
CA GLU A 7 0.76 -0.61 -13.01
C GLU A 7 1.03 -0.03 -11.62
N ILE A 8 2.11 0.75 -11.44
CA ILE A 8 2.38 1.45 -10.17
C ILE A 8 1.29 2.47 -9.84
N ASP A 9 0.79 3.19 -10.83
CA ASP A 9 -0.33 4.12 -10.63
C ASP A 9 -1.65 3.38 -10.30
N ALA A 10 -1.86 2.18 -10.86
CA ALA A 10 -3.02 1.34 -10.52
C ALA A 10 -2.95 0.83 -9.07
N ILE A 11 -1.76 0.40 -8.61
CA ILE A 11 -1.53 0.01 -7.21
C ILE A 11 -1.84 1.18 -6.29
N ASP A 12 -1.30 2.37 -6.55
CA ASP A 12 -1.56 3.60 -5.77
C ASP A 12 -3.06 3.92 -5.68
N SER A 13 -3.78 3.84 -6.80
CA SER A 13 -5.23 4.07 -6.81
C SER A 13 -5.99 3.05 -5.98
N LYS A 14 -5.60 1.76 -6.01
CA LYS A 14 -6.27 0.70 -5.25
C LYS A 14 -5.94 0.76 -3.76
N THR A 15 -4.71 1.12 -3.41
CA THR A 15 -4.30 1.38 -2.03
C THR A 15 -5.10 2.53 -1.42
N LYS A 16 -5.30 3.63 -2.14
CA LYS A 16 -6.16 4.74 -1.71
C LYS A 16 -7.61 4.30 -1.47
N GLU A 17 -8.18 3.54 -2.41
CA GLU A 17 -9.54 2.99 -2.27
C GLU A 17 -9.66 2.07 -1.03
N GLY A 18 -8.64 1.27 -0.74
CA GLY A 18 -8.59 0.43 0.46
C GLY A 18 -8.49 1.24 1.76
N LEU A 19 -7.61 2.26 1.77
CA LEU A 19 -7.45 3.17 2.90
C LEU A 19 -8.72 3.94 3.21
N ASP A 20 -9.43 4.43 2.19
CA ASP A 20 -10.70 5.14 2.36
C ASP A 20 -11.73 4.24 3.05
N LYS A 21 -11.86 2.98 2.61
CA LYS A 21 -12.77 2.00 3.23
C LYS A 21 -12.37 1.65 4.66
N ALA A 22 -11.07 1.46 4.92
CA ALA A 22 -10.57 1.18 6.27
C ALA A 22 -10.82 2.36 7.22
N SER A 23 -10.63 3.58 6.71
CA SER A 23 -10.90 4.82 7.46
C SER A 23 -12.40 5.01 7.72
N GLU A 24 -13.27 4.68 6.78
CA GLU A 24 -14.73 4.71 6.99
C GLU A 24 -15.16 3.74 8.10
N LEU A 25 -14.59 2.53 8.12
CA LEU A 25 -14.84 1.53 9.17
C LEU A 25 -14.34 1.96 10.55
N SER A 26 -13.33 2.84 10.64
CA SER A 26 -12.77 3.30 11.91
C SER A 26 -13.63 4.38 12.58
N VAL A 27 -14.48 5.08 11.83
CA VAL A 27 -15.42 6.08 12.35
C VAL A 27 -16.52 5.42 13.20
N ASN A 28 -16.99 4.23 12.80
CA ASN A 28 -18.01 3.47 13.52
C ASN A 28 -17.58 1.99 13.65
N PRO A 29 -16.61 1.70 14.51
CA PRO A 29 -16.02 0.38 14.56
C PRO A 29 -16.99 -0.64 15.19
N PRO A 30 -17.00 -1.88 14.70
CA PRO A 30 -17.59 -3.01 15.42
C PRO A 30 -17.06 -3.09 16.86
N PRO A 31 -17.86 -3.60 17.82
CA PRO A 31 -17.47 -3.68 19.24
C PRO A 31 -16.48 -4.82 19.52
N SER A 32 -15.39 -4.91 18.75
CA SER A 32 -14.33 -5.90 18.88
C SER A 32 -12.98 -5.20 18.95
N ARG A 33 -12.28 -5.36 20.09
CA ARG A 33 -10.92 -4.81 20.27
C ARG A 33 -9.91 -5.40 19.28
N LEU A 34 -10.07 -6.69 18.96
CA LEU A 34 -9.23 -7.34 17.95
C LEU A 34 -9.46 -6.72 16.58
N PHE A 35 -10.72 -6.45 16.23
CA PHE A 35 -11.06 -5.81 14.95
C PHE A 35 -10.45 -4.41 14.86
N LEU A 36 -10.54 -3.61 15.93
CA LEU A 36 -9.94 -2.29 15.99
C LEU A 36 -8.42 -2.32 15.78
N SER A 37 -7.72 -3.22 16.46
CA SER A 37 -6.28 -3.38 16.30
C SER A 37 -5.90 -3.82 14.88
N CYS A 38 -6.64 -4.76 14.29
CA CYS A 38 -6.42 -5.17 12.90
C CYS A 38 -6.68 -4.01 11.92
N LEU A 39 -7.68 -3.17 12.20
CA LEU A 39 -8.02 -2.03 11.36
C LEU A 39 -6.94 -0.95 11.40
N GLU A 40 -6.39 -0.66 12.58
CA GLU A 40 -5.25 0.25 12.74
C GLU A 40 -4.03 -0.25 11.95
N THR A 41 -3.67 -1.54 12.10
CA THR A 41 -2.58 -2.15 11.32
C THR A 41 -2.84 -2.06 9.81
N CYS A 42 -4.07 -2.32 9.37
CA CYS A 42 -4.43 -2.22 7.96
C CYS A 42 -4.26 -0.79 7.41
N ILE A 43 -4.63 0.22 8.18
CA ILE A 43 -4.44 1.63 7.82
C ILE A 43 -2.96 1.97 7.71
N ASP A 44 -2.15 1.56 8.69
CA ASP A 44 -0.69 1.80 8.69
C ASP A 44 -0.01 1.11 7.51
N ASN A 45 -0.43 -0.11 7.17
CA ASN A 45 0.05 -0.85 6.02
C ASN A 45 -0.28 -0.15 4.69
N TYR A 46 -1.52 0.34 4.53
CA TYR A 46 -1.89 1.10 3.33
C TYR A 46 -1.08 2.39 3.21
N ASN A 47 -0.86 3.13 4.30
CA ASN A 47 0.00 4.31 4.29
C ASN A 47 1.44 3.97 3.87
N SER A 48 1.99 2.88 4.40
CA SER A 48 3.33 2.40 4.04
C SER A 48 3.44 2.07 2.54
N ILE A 49 2.42 1.46 1.96
CA ILE A 49 2.35 1.20 0.51
C ILE A 49 2.32 2.51 -0.28
N LEU A 50 1.56 3.52 0.15
CA LEU A 50 1.51 4.82 -0.53
C LEU A 50 2.87 5.54 -0.50
N GLU A 51 3.56 5.50 0.64
CA GLU A 51 4.89 6.10 0.80
C GLU A 51 5.93 5.42 -0.10
N SER A 52 5.82 4.10 -0.30
CA SER A 52 6.73 3.34 -1.16
C SER A 52 6.66 3.72 -2.65
N LYS A 53 5.55 4.34 -3.11
CA LYS A 53 5.32 4.63 -4.53
C LYS A 53 6.47 5.42 -5.15
N GLN A 54 6.86 6.52 -4.50
CA GLN A 54 7.92 7.38 -5.04
C GLN A 54 9.25 6.65 -5.07
N LYS A 55 9.54 5.85 -4.03
CA LYS A 55 10.74 5.01 -3.96
C LYS A 55 10.79 4.01 -5.11
N ILE A 56 9.69 3.32 -5.42
CA ILE A 56 9.63 2.40 -6.58
C ILE A 56 9.90 3.15 -7.89
N LEU A 57 9.29 4.33 -8.08
CA LEU A 57 9.50 5.13 -9.30
C LEU A 57 10.95 5.62 -9.45
N ASP A 58 11.58 6.02 -8.34
CA ASP A 58 12.98 6.44 -8.32
C ASP A 58 13.91 5.28 -8.70
N VAL A 59 13.65 4.09 -8.15
CA VAL A 59 14.43 2.87 -8.43
C VAL A 59 14.26 2.41 -9.89
N VAL A 60 13.04 2.50 -10.44
CA VAL A 60 12.79 2.26 -11.87
C VAL A 60 13.58 3.21 -12.75
N SER A 61 13.71 4.49 -12.36
CA SER A 61 14.41 5.50 -13.15
C SER A 61 15.91 5.22 -13.27
N VAL A 62 16.51 4.57 -12.26
CA VAL A 62 17.92 4.15 -12.27
C VAL A 62 18.13 2.76 -12.87
N GLY A 63 17.05 2.03 -13.18
CA GLY A 63 17.10 0.72 -13.84
C GLY A 63 17.48 -0.45 -12.91
N ASP A 64 17.30 -0.30 -11.60
CA ASP A 64 17.65 -1.34 -10.62
C ASP A 64 16.46 -2.29 -10.39
N ALA A 65 16.42 -3.38 -11.16
CA ALA A 65 15.32 -4.34 -11.12
C ALA A 65 15.22 -5.12 -9.80
N ASP A 66 16.35 -5.37 -9.12
CA ASP A 66 16.37 -6.12 -7.86
C ASP A 66 15.73 -5.28 -6.75
N GLN A 67 16.10 -4.01 -6.68
CA GLN A 67 15.51 -3.09 -5.71
C GLN A 67 14.02 -2.84 -6.03
N VAL A 68 13.60 -2.76 -7.30
CA VAL A 68 12.17 -2.70 -7.65
C VAL A 68 11.43 -3.93 -7.13
N SER A 69 11.99 -5.13 -7.31
CA SER A 69 11.37 -6.37 -6.84
C SER A 69 11.25 -6.40 -5.32
N MET A 70 12.26 -5.88 -4.60
CA MET A 70 12.24 -5.81 -3.14
C MET A 70 11.13 -4.87 -2.64
N GLU A 71 11.02 -3.67 -3.19
CA GLU A 71 9.97 -2.72 -2.79
C GLU A 71 8.56 -3.24 -3.10
N LEU A 72 8.36 -3.90 -4.24
CA LEU A 72 7.08 -4.52 -4.57
C LEU A 72 6.74 -5.69 -3.65
N SER A 73 7.74 -6.46 -3.23
CA SER A 73 7.56 -7.56 -2.27
C SER A 73 7.16 -7.03 -0.89
N PHE A 74 7.80 -5.95 -0.43
CA PHE A 74 7.42 -5.26 0.80
C PHE A 74 5.96 -4.79 0.78
N ASN A 75 5.51 -4.24 -0.36
CA ASN A 75 4.11 -3.85 -0.51
C ASN A 75 3.15 -5.05 -0.42
N MET A 76 3.52 -6.19 -0.99
CA MET A 76 2.72 -7.42 -0.88
C MET A 76 2.64 -7.92 0.55
N GLU A 77 3.73 -7.87 1.32
CA GLU A 77 3.73 -8.22 2.75
C GLU A 77 2.76 -7.34 3.54
N ASN A 78 2.73 -6.03 3.28
CA ASN A 78 1.81 -5.09 3.92
C ASN A 78 0.33 -5.34 3.56
N VAL A 79 0.03 -5.90 2.39
CA VAL A 79 -1.35 -6.27 2.03
C VAL A 79 -1.85 -7.46 2.85
N PHE A 80 -0.96 -8.37 3.28
CA PHE A 80 -1.32 -9.61 3.97
C PHE A 80 -1.09 -9.62 5.48
N ALA A 81 -0.44 -8.59 6.03
CA ALA A 81 -0.19 -8.42 7.46
C ALA A 81 -1.47 -8.02 8.22
#